data_AF-F6VXY9-F1
#
_entry.id   AF-F6VXY9-F1
#
_cell.length_a   1.000
_cell.length_b   1.000
_cell.length_c   1.000
_cell.angle_alpha   90.00
_cell.angle_beta   90.00
_cell.angle_gamma   90.00
#
_symmetry.space_group_name_H-M   'P 1'
#
loop_
_entity.id
_entity.type
_entity.pdbx_description
1 polymer ?
#
loop_
_entity_poly.entity_id
_entity_poly.type
_entity_poly.pdbx_seq_one_letter_code
_entity_poly.pdbx_strand_id
1 'polypeptide(L)'
;MPENLLIFWVIVILCFLQQIAGQAPERKLKTYKGCGGRLDELSGVIQTPNYPESKLEMNKTYPTNSNCTWYRDGGDDATLYTIKFWVMRLESARNPNTNQTICYDYMNITVDSFGTLQFCGFSAPKVTINGVGPSLKLQFISDDSNNYQGMMLMYAVRPDYRPCEREPCKNGGTCEMK
;
A
#
# COMPACT_ATOMS: atom_id res chain seq x y z
N MET A 1 17.69 23.96 55.62
CA MET A 1 18.13 22.86 54.74
C MET A 1 17.39 22.99 53.41
N PRO A 2 17.99 23.63 52.38
CA PRO A 2 17.30 24.03 51.14
C PRO A 2 17.50 23.04 49.97
N GLU A 3 17.69 21.75 50.26
CA GLU A 3 18.01 20.74 49.22
C GLU A 3 16.80 20.33 48.37
N ASN A 4 15.58 20.64 48.81
CA ASN A 4 14.35 20.20 48.15
C ASN A 4 13.89 21.09 46.98
N LEU A 5 14.32 22.36 46.94
CA LEU A 5 13.89 23.28 45.88
C LEU A 5 14.55 22.94 44.54
N LEU A 6 15.85 22.59 44.56
CA LEU A 6 16.60 22.23 43.36
C LEU A 6 16.05 20.96 42.71
N ILE A 7 15.70 19.96 43.52
CA ILE A 7 15.11 18.70 43.04
C ILE A 7 13.76 18.97 42.37
N PHE A 8 12.94 19.86 42.93
CA PHE A 8 11.64 20.21 42.36
C PHE A 8 11.78 20.86 40.97
N TRP A 9 12.70 21.81 40.81
CA TRP A 9 12.94 22.46 39.51
C TRP A 9 13.56 21.50 38.48
N VAL A 10 14.43 20.57 38.90
CA VAL A 10 14.98 19.53 38.02
C VAL A 10 13.88 18.60 37.52
N ILE A 11 12.95 18.17 38.39
CA ILE A 11 11.80 17.33 38.00
C ILE A 11 10.88 18.08 37.03
N VAL A 12 10.58 19.36 37.28
CA VAL A 12 9.74 20.18 36.40
C VAL A 12 10.40 20.36 35.03
N ILE A 13 11.71 20.67 34.99
CA ILE A 13 12.46 20.81 33.73
C ILE A 13 12.52 19.47 32.99
N LEU A 14 12.78 18.35 33.68
CA LEU A 14 12.80 17.02 33.06
C LEU A 14 11.42 16.63 32.52
N CYS A 15 10.32 16.91 33.24
CA CYS A 15 8.96 16.69 32.73
C CYS A 15 8.66 17.59 31.51
N PHE A 16 9.04 18.86 31.54
CA PHE A 16 8.84 19.77 30.41
C PHE A 16 9.65 19.34 29.17
N LEU A 17 10.89 18.89 29.37
CA LEU A 17 11.76 18.33 28.33
C LEU A 17 11.20 16.99 27.76
N GLN A 18 10.58 16.16 28.60
CA GLN A 18 9.87 14.95 28.13
C GLN A 18 8.63 15.28 27.29
N GLN A 19 7.96 16.40 27.57
CA GLN A 19 6.72 16.78 26.89
C GLN A 19 6.95 17.42 25.50
N ILE A 20 8.11 18.08 25.30
CA ILE A 20 8.56 18.55 23.97
C ILE A 20 9.14 17.42 23.11
N ALA A 21 9.51 16.28 23.70
CA ALA A 21 9.86 15.05 23.00
C ALA A 21 8.62 14.22 22.63
N GLY A 22 7.51 14.88 22.29
CA GLY A 22 6.36 14.25 21.66
C GLY A 22 6.80 13.59 20.36
N GLN A 23 7.20 12.32 20.43
CA GLN A 23 7.34 11.46 19.27
C GLN A 23 5.99 11.49 18.56
N ALA A 24 5.97 12.05 17.34
CA ALA A 24 4.87 11.81 16.42
C ALA A 24 4.60 10.30 16.43
N PRO A 25 3.36 9.85 16.66
CA PRO A 25 3.09 8.42 16.73
C PRO A 25 3.56 7.80 15.41
N GLU A 26 4.50 6.87 15.48
CA GLU A 26 4.84 6.03 14.33
C GLU A 26 3.54 5.37 13.87
N ARG A 27 2.97 5.82 12.74
CA ARG A 27 1.78 5.18 12.16
C ARG A 27 2.16 3.75 11.81
N LYS A 28 1.80 2.81 12.68
CA LYS A 28 1.88 1.38 12.36
C LYS A 28 0.98 1.11 11.16
N LEU A 29 1.58 0.78 10.02
CA LEU A 29 0.85 0.34 8.84
C LEU A 29 0.08 -0.94 9.16
N LYS A 30 -1.21 -0.97 8.81
CA LYS A 30 -2.01 -2.20 8.91
C LYS A 30 -1.59 -3.15 7.79
N THR A 31 -1.17 -4.35 8.17
CA THR A 31 -0.94 -5.46 7.24
C THR A 31 -2.20 -6.29 7.15
N TYR A 32 -2.77 -6.40 5.95
CA TYR A 32 -3.92 -7.26 5.72
C TYR A 32 -3.43 -8.69 5.50
N LYS A 33 -3.60 -9.53 6.52
CA LYS A 33 -3.26 -10.95 6.50
C LYS A 33 -4.47 -11.77 6.03
N GLY A 34 -4.22 -12.84 5.29
CA GLY A 34 -5.27 -13.75 4.81
C GLY A 34 -5.74 -13.42 3.38
N CYS A 35 -7.01 -13.67 3.09
CA CYS A 35 -7.56 -13.66 1.73
C CYS A 35 -8.68 -12.63 1.58
N GLY A 36 -8.30 -11.36 1.39
CA GLY A 36 -9.24 -10.28 1.12
C GLY A 36 -9.73 -9.50 2.33
N GLY A 37 -10.68 -8.60 2.09
CA GLY A 37 -11.33 -7.76 3.09
C GLY A 37 -11.42 -6.28 2.69
N ARG A 38 -12.18 -5.52 3.47
CA ARG A 38 -12.35 -4.08 3.26
C ARG A 38 -11.09 -3.32 3.72
N LEU A 39 -10.65 -2.36 2.91
CA LEU A 39 -9.49 -1.51 3.16
C LEU A 39 -9.91 -0.22 3.88
N ASP A 40 -10.16 -0.32 5.19
CA ASP A 40 -10.64 0.82 5.98
C ASP A 40 -9.56 1.86 6.26
N GLU A 41 -8.30 1.42 6.39
CA GLU A 41 -7.18 2.32 6.64
C GLU A 41 -6.79 3.11 5.40
N LEU A 42 -6.35 4.35 5.59
CA LEU A 42 -5.83 5.21 4.51
C LEU A 42 -4.48 4.73 3.96
N SER A 43 -3.81 3.79 4.62
CA SER A 43 -2.62 3.17 4.08
C SER A 43 -2.41 1.80 4.72
N GLY A 44 -1.83 0.88 3.98
CA GLY A 44 -1.56 -0.45 4.50
C GLY A 44 -0.68 -1.27 3.58
N VAL A 45 -0.36 -2.47 4.05
CA VAL A 45 0.40 -3.48 3.31
C VAL A 45 -0.55 -4.62 2.95
N ILE A 46 -0.55 -5.02 1.69
CA ILE A 46 -1.22 -6.23 1.20
C ILE A 46 -0.17 -7.28 0.92
N GLN A 47 -0.43 -8.50 1.38
CA GLN A 47 0.39 -9.67 1.16
C GLN A 47 -0.49 -10.81 0.66
N THR A 48 0.06 -11.69 -0.18
CA THR A 48 -0.62 -12.95 -0.50
C THR A 48 -0.84 -13.79 0.75
N PRO A 49 -1.84 -14.69 0.77
CA PRO A 49 -1.97 -15.66 1.85
C PRO A 49 -0.66 -16.43 2.05
N ASN A 50 -0.32 -16.73 3.31
CA ASN A 50 0.91 -17.43 3.71
C ASN A 50 2.23 -16.71 3.35
N TYR A 51 2.22 -15.42 2.99
CA TYR A 51 3.45 -14.69 2.73
C TYR A 51 4.41 -14.78 3.94
N PRO A 52 5.68 -15.16 3.75
CA PRO A 52 6.58 -15.46 4.86
C PRO A 52 6.89 -14.19 5.67
N GLU A 53 6.50 -14.19 6.94
CA GLU A 53 6.76 -13.08 7.87
C GLU A 53 8.16 -13.12 8.49
N SER A 54 8.84 -14.27 8.39
CA SER A 54 10.19 -14.46 8.91
C SER A 54 11.00 -15.38 8.01
N LYS A 55 12.33 -15.34 8.18
CA LYS A 55 13.25 -16.22 7.45
C LYS A 55 13.01 -17.71 7.73
N LEU A 56 12.36 -18.05 8.84
CA LEU A 56 12.06 -19.44 9.22
C LEU A 56 10.91 -20.04 8.39
N GLU A 57 10.13 -19.22 7.69
CA GLU A 57 8.99 -19.66 6.88
C GLU A 57 9.25 -19.50 5.37
N MET A 58 10.51 -19.36 4.95
CA MET A 58 10.87 -19.03 3.56
C MET A 58 10.48 -20.12 2.53
N ASN A 59 10.05 -21.30 2.98
CA ASN A 59 9.48 -22.35 2.14
C ASN A 59 7.96 -22.20 1.91
N LYS A 60 7.29 -21.25 2.58
CA LYS A 60 5.85 -21.01 2.36
C LYS A 60 5.63 -20.27 1.05
N THR A 61 4.63 -20.76 0.32
CA THR A 61 4.11 -20.17 -0.92
C THR A 61 2.64 -19.82 -0.73
N TYR A 62 2.10 -19.00 -1.63
CA TYR A 62 0.64 -18.82 -1.68
C TYR A 62 -0.06 -20.15 -2.04
N PRO A 63 -1.31 -20.37 -1.60
CA PRO A 63 -2.09 -21.56 -1.98
C PRO A 63 -2.52 -21.55 -3.46
N THR A 64 -2.69 -22.73 -4.05
CA THR A 64 -3.40 -22.90 -5.32
C THR A 64 -4.86 -22.47 -5.22
N ASN A 65 -5.48 -22.16 -6.36
CA ASN A 65 -6.90 -21.81 -6.48
C ASN A 65 -7.34 -20.66 -5.56
N SER A 66 -6.44 -19.74 -5.26
CA SER A 66 -6.74 -18.57 -4.43
C SER A 66 -7.56 -17.55 -5.23
N ASN A 67 -8.53 -16.93 -4.58
CA ASN A 67 -9.27 -15.79 -5.13
C ASN A 67 -9.51 -14.76 -4.01
N CYS A 68 -8.49 -13.94 -3.76
CA CYS A 68 -8.49 -12.99 -2.66
C CYS A 68 -8.80 -11.59 -3.18
N THR A 69 -9.80 -10.95 -2.60
CA THR A 69 -10.21 -9.60 -3.01
C THR A 69 -10.15 -8.64 -1.84
N TRP A 70 -9.31 -7.61 -1.96
CA TRP A 70 -9.32 -6.44 -1.09
C TRP A 70 -9.93 -5.27 -1.82
N TYR A 71 -10.72 -4.46 -1.13
CA TYR A 71 -11.41 -3.35 -1.77
C TYR A 71 -11.63 -2.17 -0.84
N ARG A 72 -11.68 -0.98 -1.43
CA ARG A 72 -12.20 0.23 -0.82
C ARG A 72 -13.24 0.82 -1.75
N ASP A 73 -14.34 1.24 -1.15
CA ASP A 73 -15.42 1.97 -1.79
C ASP A 73 -15.80 3.17 -0.92
N GLY A 74 -16.70 4.02 -1.41
CA GLY A 74 -17.17 5.19 -0.69
C GLY A 74 -16.17 6.35 -0.64
N GLY A 75 -15.18 6.35 -1.54
CA GLY A 75 -14.44 7.57 -1.85
C GLY A 75 -15.22 8.45 -2.83
N ASP A 76 -14.79 9.71 -2.95
CA ASP A 76 -15.29 10.62 -3.97
C ASP A 76 -14.48 10.48 -5.27
N ASP A 77 -14.97 11.06 -6.37
CA ASP A 77 -14.29 11.09 -7.67
C ASP A 77 -12.88 11.69 -7.60
N ALA A 78 -12.60 12.52 -6.60
CA ALA A 78 -11.31 13.12 -6.32
C ALA A 78 -10.46 12.31 -5.33
N THR A 79 -10.72 11.03 -5.08
CA THR A 79 -9.88 10.20 -4.19
C THR A 79 -8.69 9.63 -4.97
N LEU A 80 -7.46 9.84 -4.47
CA LEU A 80 -6.25 9.26 -5.05
C LEU A 80 -5.86 7.96 -4.35
N TYR A 81 -5.61 6.93 -5.14
CA TYR A 81 -5.01 5.67 -4.74
C TYR A 81 -3.59 5.58 -5.29
N THR A 82 -2.63 5.30 -4.40
CA THR A 82 -1.23 5.07 -4.73
C THR A 82 -0.86 3.64 -4.35
N ILE A 83 -0.37 2.86 -5.31
CA ILE A 83 0.01 1.46 -5.12
C ILE A 83 1.47 1.27 -5.53
N LYS A 84 2.24 0.59 -4.67
CA LYS A 84 3.64 0.26 -4.92
C LYS A 84 3.95 -1.18 -4.53
N PHE A 85 4.45 -1.96 -5.48
CA PHE A 85 4.94 -3.31 -5.21
C PHE A 85 6.33 -3.26 -4.58
N TRP A 86 6.54 -4.10 -3.57
CA TRP A 86 7.86 -4.36 -2.97
C TRP A 86 8.42 -5.68 -3.46
N VAL A 87 7.58 -6.71 -3.51
CA VAL A 87 7.95 -8.06 -3.93
C VAL A 87 6.86 -8.60 -4.85
N MET A 88 7.27 -9.31 -5.89
CA MET A 88 6.38 -10.09 -6.74
C MET A 88 7.10 -11.32 -7.28
N ARG A 89 6.54 -12.48 -6.99
CA ARG A 89 6.95 -13.82 -7.41
C ARG A 89 5.66 -14.59 -7.65
N LEU A 90 5.06 -14.39 -8.82
CA LEU A 90 3.83 -15.04 -9.27
C LEU A 90 4.10 -15.84 -10.54
N GLU A 91 3.36 -16.92 -10.75
CA GLU A 91 3.55 -17.76 -11.93
C GLU A 91 3.24 -17.03 -13.23
N SER A 92 4.19 -17.11 -14.16
CA SER A 92 4.07 -16.55 -15.50
C SER A 92 4.96 -17.32 -16.46
N ALA A 93 4.55 -17.42 -17.71
CA ALA A 93 5.41 -17.85 -18.80
C ALA A 93 5.57 -16.75 -19.85
N ARG A 94 6.50 -16.97 -20.77
CA ARG A 94 6.66 -16.15 -21.97
C ARG A 94 6.27 -16.99 -23.17
N ASN A 95 5.34 -16.48 -23.98
CA ASN A 95 5.02 -17.11 -25.25
C ASN A 95 6.27 -17.06 -26.15
N PRO A 96 6.81 -18.21 -26.59
CA PRO A 96 8.06 -18.25 -27.35
C PRO A 96 7.93 -17.59 -28.74
N ASN A 97 6.72 -17.52 -29.28
CA ASN A 97 6.47 -16.99 -30.62
C ASN A 97 6.16 -15.48 -30.60
N THR A 98 5.38 -15.03 -29.61
CA THR A 98 4.92 -13.62 -29.56
C THR A 98 5.69 -12.77 -28.55
N ASN A 99 6.56 -13.37 -27.73
CA ASN A 99 7.22 -12.72 -26.60
C ASN A 99 6.26 -12.10 -25.56
N GLN A 100 4.96 -12.39 -25.66
CA GLN A 100 3.96 -11.92 -24.70
C GLN A 100 4.09 -12.67 -23.39
N THR A 101 3.83 -11.97 -22.29
CA THR A 101 3.77 -12.60 -20.97
C THR A 101 2.40 -13.26 -20.82
N ILE A 102 2.40 -14.51 -20.39
CA ILE A 102 1.21 -15.28 -20.02
C ILE A 102 1.19 -15.31 -18.49
N CYS A 103 0.16 -14.74 -17.89
CA CYS A 103 -0.03 -14.76 -16.44
C CYS A 103 -0.93 -15.94 -16.06
N TYR A 104 -0.40 -16.87 -15.29
CA TYR A 104 -1.18 -17.97 -14.69
C TYR A 104 -1.74 -17.50 -13.34
N ASP A 105 -0.85 -16.96 -12.52
CA ASP A 105 -1.20 -16.28 -11.27
C ASP A 105 -0.98 -14.78 -11.40
N TYR A 106 -1.91 -13.99 -10.89
CA TYR A 106 -1.86 -12.55 -11.11
C TYR A 106 -2.53 -11.72 -10.03
N MET A 107 -2.08 -10.47 -9.98
CA MET A 107 -2.69 -9.41 -9.21
C MET A 107 -3.37 -8.41 -10.15
N ASN A 108 -4.68 -8.29 -10.04
CA ASN A 108 -5.46 -7.25 -10.69
C ASN A 108 -5.58 -6.04 -9.76
N ILE A 109 -5.32 -4.87 -10.31
CA ILE A 109 -5.55 -3.58 -9.68
C ILE A 109 -6.60 -2.86 -10.52
N THR A 110 -7.73 -2.56 -9.91
CA THR A 110 -8.83 -1.86 -10.56
C THR A 110 -9.07 -0.52 -9.86
N VAL A 111 -9.03 0.56 -10.62
CA VAL A 111 -9.40 1.92 -10.20
C VAL A 111 -10.13 2.58 -11.36
N ASP A 112 -11.13 3.41 -11.04
CA ASP A 112 -12.02 4.04 -12.03
C ASP A 112 -11.26 4.77 -13.15
N SER A 113 -10.21 5.53 -12.84
CA SER A 113 -9.44 6.29 -13.84
C SER A 113 -8.74 5.47 -14.93
N PHE A 114 -8.45 4.19 -14.69
CA PHE A 114 -7.71 3.36 -15.64
C PHE A 114 -8.30 1.97 -15.89
N GLY A 115 -9.43 1.63 -15.26
CA GLY A 115 -10.00 0.28 -15.33
C GLY A 115 -9.12 -0.72 -14.59
N THR A 116 -8.83 -1.87 -15.21
CA THR A 116 -8.06 -2.96 -14.59
C THR A 116 -6.68 -3.11 -15.22
N LEU A 117 -5.65 -3.15 -14.38
CA LEU A 117 -4.28 -3.50 -14.73
C LEU A 117 -3.93 -4.85 -14.09
N GLN A 118 -3.34 -5.76 -14.88
CA GLN A 118 -2.93 -7.09 -14.43
C GLN A 118 -1.42 -7.19 -14.30
N PHE A 119 -0.94 -7.78 -13.20
CA PHE A 119 0.48 -7.96 -12.90
C PHE A 119 0.79 -9.41 -12.53
N CYS A 120 1.86 -9.97 -13.10
CA CYS A 120 2.36 -11.31 -12.78
C CYS A 120 3.89 -11.39 -12.98
N GLY A 121 4.47 -12.53 -12.64
CA GLY A 121 5.87 -12.84 -12.85
C GLY A 121 6.79 -12.56 -11.65
N PHE A 122 8.10 -12.55 -11.93
CA PHE A 122 9.16 -12.61 -10.92
C PHE A 122 9.82 -11.26 -10.62
N SER A 123 9.25 -10.15 -11.06
CA SER A 123 9.84 -8.83 -10.82
C SER A 123 8.75 -7.81 -10.54
N ALA A 124 8.78 -7.23 -9.34
CA ALA A 124 7.89 -6.15 -8.98
C ALA A 124 8.03 -4.98 -9.99
N PRO A 125 6.92 -4.37 -10.44
CA PRO A 125 6.98 -3.18 -11.26
C PRO A 125 7.77 -2.08 -10.56
N LYS A 126 8.69 -1.43 -11.29
CA LYS A 126 9.49 -0.31 -10.75
C LYS A 126 8.68 0.99 -10.62
N VAL A 127 7.54 1.05 -11.28
CA VAL A 127 6.67 2.23 -11.32
C VAL A 127 5.66 2.20 -10.18
N THR A 128 5.38 3.38 -9.63
CA THR A 128 4.25 3.58 -8.73
C THR A 128 2.98 3.73 -9.56
N ILE A 129 1.93 3.01 -9.18
CA ILE A 129 0.64 3.05 -9.84
C ILE A 129 -0.21 4.08 -9.11
N ASN A 130 -0.72 5.06 -9.85
CA ASN A 130 -1.63 6.07 -9.31
C ASN A 130 -2.94 6.01 -10.07
N GLY A 131 -4.05 5.93 -9.34
CA GLY A 131 -5.39 5.97 -9.91
C GLY A 131 -6.28 6.89 -9.09
N VAL A 132 -7.24 7.51 -9.76
CA VAL A 132 -8.19 8.44 -9.14
C VAL A 132 -9.60 7.91 -9.34
N GLY A 133 -10.43 8.00 -8.31
CA GLY A 133 -11.84 7.63 -8.40
C GLY A 133 -12.45 7.19 -7.08
N PRO A 134 -13.75 6.87 -7.08
CA PRO A 134 -14.47 6.48 -5.87
C PRO A 134 -14.03 5.12 -5.31
N SER A 135 -13.41 4.25 -6.11
CA SER A 135 -13.15 2.86 -5.72
C SER A 135 -11.76 2.34 -6.05
N LEU A 136 -11.27 1.43 -5.21
CA LEU A 136 -10.07 0.63 -5.42
C LEU A 136 -10.42 -0.84 -5.19
N LYS A 137 -10.10 -1.70 -6.15
CA LYS A 137 -10.15 -3.16 -5.98
C LYS A 137 -8.79 -3.76 -6.30
N LEU A 138 -8.35 -4.65 -5.42
CA LEU A 138 -7.09 -5.38 -5.45
C LEU A 138 -7.43 -6.86 -5.41
N GLN A 139 -7.17 -7.62 -6.47
CA GLN A 139 -7.59 -9.01 -6.57
C GLN A 139 -6.44 -9.93 -6.97
N PHE A 140 -6.11 -10.86 -6.07
CA PHE A 140 -5.14 -11.92 -6.32
C PHE A 140 -5.85 -13.20 -6.75
N ILE A 141 -5.42 -13.78 -7.87
CA ILE A 141 -5.93 -15.05 -8.39
C ILE A 141 -4.76 -15.99 -8.64
N SER A 142 -4.90 -17.25 -8.21
CA SER A 142 -4.00 -18.34 -8.59
C SER A 142 -4.75 -19.54 -9.15
N ASP A 143 -4.06 -20.35 -9.96
CA ASP A 143 -4.58 -21.60 -10.50
C ASP A 143 -4.13 -22.83 -9.68
N ASP A 144 -4.32 -24.03 -10.24
CA ASP A 144 -3.97 -25.30 -9.62
C ASP A 144 -2.51 -25.75 -9.87
N SER A 145 -1.69 -24.88 -10.47
CA SER A 145 -0.32 -25.16 -10.86
C SER A 145 0.72 -24.59 -9.87
N ASN A 146 1.82 -24.00 -10.34
CA ASN A 146 2.97 -23.71 -9.48
C ASN A 146 2.69 -22.54 -8.53
N ASN A 147 3.26 -22.60 -7.33
CA ASN A 147 3.20 -21.48 -6.41
C ASN A 147 4.58 -21.05 -5.97
N TYR A 148 4.71 -19.75 -5.67
CA TYR A 148 5.97 -19.12 -5.28
C TYR A 148 5.78 -18.26 -4.04
N GLN A 149 6.78 -17.44 -3.70
CA GLN A 149 6.74 -16.57 -2.51
C GLN A 149 5.53 -15.62 -2.48
N GLY A 150 4.95 -15.30 -3.63
CA GLY A 150 3.80 -14.41 -3.74
C GLY A 150 4.20 -12.96 -3.91
N MET A 151 3.41 -12.06 -3.33
CA MET A 151 3.64 -10.62 -3.47
C MET A 151 3.43 -9.87 -2.17
N MET A 152 4.07 -8.70 -2.12
CA MET A 152 3.84 -7.68 -1.12
C MET A 152 3.74 -6.32 -1.81
N LEU A 153 2.68 -5.58 -1.52
CA LEU A 153 2.50 -4.21 -1.98
C LEU A 153 2.05 -3.31 -0.83
N MET A 154 2.29 -2.01 -1.00
CA MET A 154 1.71 -0.97 -0.17
C MET A 154 0.64 -0.23 -0.97
N TYR A 155 -0.43 0.15 -0.28
CA TYR A 155 -1.41 1.09 -0.80
C TYR A 155 -1.49 2.31 0.12
N ALA A 156 -1.80 3.45 -0.47
CA ALA A 156 -2.15 4.68 0.22
C ALA A 156 -3.35 5.32 -0.46
N VAL A 157 -4.19 5.97 0.35
CA VAL A 157 -5.42 6.64 -0.02
C VAL A 157 -5.30 8.08 0.43
N ARG A 158 -5.50 9.01 -0.50
CA ARG A 158 -5.60 10.43 -0.20
C ARG A 158 -7.01 10.89 -0.60
N PRO A 159 -7.92 11.03 0.38
CA PRO A 159 -9.19 11.74 0.19
C PRO A 159 -8.91 13.18 -0.25
N ASP A 160 -9.85 13.77 -1.01
CA ASP A 160 -9.76 15.15 -1.48
C ASP A 160 -8.47 15.45 -2.25
N TYR A 161 -8.04 14.53 -3.10
CA TYR A 161 -6.91 14.74 -3.98
C TYR A 161 -7.25 15.82 -5.00
N ARG A 162 -6.65 17.00 -4.78
CA ARG A 162 -6.64 18.11 -5.72
C ARG A 162 -5.33 18.06 -6.50
N PRO A 163 -5.30 17.47 -7.71
CA PRO A 163 -4.13 17.62 -8.56
C PRO A 163 -3.95 19.11 -8.86
N CYS A 164 -2.72 19.60 -8.84
CA CYS A 164 -2.45 20.93 -9.38
C CYS A 164 -2.90 20.92 -10.85
N GLU A 165 -3.83 21.81 -11.21
CA GLU A 165 -4.15 22.01 -12.62
C GLU A 165 -2.88 22.46 -13.35
N ARG A 166 -2.75 22.08 -14.63
CA ARG A 166 -1.57 22.46 -15.44
C ARG A 166 -1.52 23.96 -15.76
N GLU A 167 -2.63 24.69 -15.58
CA GLU A 167 -2.73 26.14 -15.83
C GLU A 167 -3.56 26.89 -14.76
N PRO A 168 -3.17 26.82 -13.49
CA PRO A 168 -3.94 27.39 -12.39
C PRO A 168 -3.87 28.93 -12.32
N CYS A 169 -3.06 29.54 -13.20
CA CYS A 169 -2.83 30.98 -13.31
C CYS A 169 -3.46 31.62 -14.56
N LYS A 170 -4.18 30.86 -15.41
CA LYS A 170 -5.01 31.50 -16.45
C LYS A 170 -6.09 32.31 -15.72
N ASN A 171 -5.98 33.63 -15.77
CA ASN A 171 -6.82 34.64 -15.09
C ASN A 171 -6.42 35.05 -13.65
N GLY A 172 -5.16 34.91 -13.25
CA GLY A 172 -4.67 35.54 -12.01
C GLY A 172 -5.06 34.84 -10.70
N GLY A 173 -5.48 33.58 -10.76
CA GLY A 173 -5.65 32.74 -9.57
C GLY A 173 -4.32 32.41 -8.90
N THR A 174 -4.23 32.57 -7.59
CA THR A 174 -3.07 32.15 -6.80
C THR A 174 -3.18 30.67 -6.46
N CYS A 175 -2.10 29.91 -6.72
CA CYS A 175 -1.96 28.55 -6.21
C CYS A 175 -1.49 28.58 -4.75
N GLU A 176 -2.27 28.02 -3.85
CA GLU A 176 -1.77 27.66 -2.53
C GLU A 176 -1.27 26.21 -2.57
N MET A 177 0.06 26.05 -2.55
CA MET A 177 0.64 24.78 -2.14
C MET A 177 0.46 24.68 -0.62
N LYS A 178 -0.44 23.82 -0.16
CA LYS A 178 -0.52 23.41 1.26
C LYS A 178 0.41 22.24 1.53
#